data_AF-A0A9P8TKY9-F1
#
_entry.id   AF-A0A9P8TKY9-F1
#
_cell.length_a   1.000
_cell.length_b   1.000
_cell.length_c   1.000
_cell.angle_alpha   90.00
_cell.angle_beta   90.00
_cell.angle_gamma   90.00
#
_symmetry.space_group_name_H-M   'P 1'
#
loop_
_entity.id
_entity.type
_entity.pdbx_description
1 polymer ?
#
loop_
_entity_poly.entity_id
_entity_poly.type
_entity_poly.pdbx_seq_one_letter_code
_entity_poly.pdbx_strand_id
1 'polypeptide(L)' 'HSMVVDPNGDVLVEAGHGEEIVYCELKPEVLDEARKNIPITLQRRFDIYHDVSKDAVAKAI' A
#
# COMPACT_ATOMS: atom_id res chain seq x y z
N HIS A 1 -5.96 15.28 -5.50
CA HIS A 1 -5.89 14.40 -6.66
C HIS A 1 -6.16 12.99 -6.20
N SER A 2 -7.25 12.40 -6.67
CA SER A 2 -7.49 10.96 -6.46
C SER A 2 -6.52 10.21 -7.35
N MET A 3 -5.81 9.22 -6.84
CA MET A 3 -4.83 8.46 -7.63
C MET A 3 -4.76 7.02 -7.18
N VAL A 4 -4.34 6.15 -8.09
CA VAL A 4 -4.04 4.75 -7.82
C VAL A 4 -2.55 4.55 -8.09
N VAL A 5 -1.83 4.03 -7.10
CA VAL A 5 -0.38 3.84 -7.14
C VAL A 5 -0.08 2.37 -6.87
N ASP A 6 0.89 1.81 -7.57
CA ASP A 6 1.33 0.45 -7.38
C ASP A 6 2.28 0.30 -6.16
N PRO A 7 2.63 -0.93 -5.75
CA PRO A 7 3.55 -1.17 -4.64
C PRO A 7 4.99 -0.70 -4.87
N ASN A 8 5.39 -0.45 -6.12
CA ASN A 8 6.72 0.08 -6.47
C ASN A 8 6.78 1.62 -6.42
N GLY A 9 5.62 2.27 -6.29
CA GLY A 9 5.48 3.72 -6.26
C GLY A 9 5.10 4.35 -7.61
N ASP A 10 4.75 3.54 -8.60
CA ASP A 10 4.33 4.00 -9.92
C ASP A 10 2.86 4.44 -9.89
N VAL A 11 2.58 5.65 -10.40
CA VAL A 11 1.23 6.18 -10.49
C VAL A 11 0.52 5.58 -11.70
N LEU A 12 -0.44 4.70 -11.46
CA LEU A 12 -1.20 4.00 -12.51
C LEU A 12 -2.26 4.90 -13.14
N VAL A 13 -2.92 5.72 -12.31
CA VAL A 13 -3.90 6.69 -12.77
C VAL A 13 -4.06 7.83 -11.76
N GLU A 14 -4.32 9.03 -12.25
CA GLU A 14 -4.54 10.22 -11.44
C GLU A 14 -5.73 11.01 -12.01
N ALA A 15 -6.63 11.42 -11.12
CA ALA A 15 -7.76 12.29 -11.44
C ALA A 15 -7.31 13.74 -11.61
N GLY A 16 -7.91 14.42 -12.58
CA GLY A 16 -7.72 15.85 -12.79
C GLY A 16 -8.30 16.75 -11.68
N HIS A 17 -8.42 18.04 -11.99
CA HIS A 17 -8.99 19.03 -11.07
C HIS A 17 -10.52 19.10 -11.08
N GLY A 18 -11.19 18.43 -12.04
CA GLY A 18 -12.64 18.42 -12.19
C GLY A 18 -13.30 17.19 -11.57
N GLU A 19 -14.61 17.06 -11.78
CA GLU A 19 -15.35 15.83 -11.45
C GLU A 19 -15.04 14.75 -12.51
N GLU A 20 -14.48 13.63 -12.06
CA GLU A 20 -14.03 12.55 -12.93
C GLU A 20 -14.14 11.21 -12.21
N ILE A 21 -14.52 10.16 -12.95
CA ILE A 21 -14.49 8.78 -12.46
C ILE A 21 -13.31 8.07 -13.11
N VAL A 22 -12.33 7.72 -12.28
CA VAL A 22 -11.11 7.04 -12.72
C VAL A 22 -11.23 5.54 -12.49
N TYR A 23 -10.87 4.76 -13.51
CA TYR A 23 -10.86 3.30 -13.45
C TYR A 23 -9.43 2.78 -13.58
N CYS A 24 -9.08 1.79 -12.78
CA CYS A 24 -7.79 1.13 -12.82
C CYS A 24 -7.99 -0.36 -12.51
N GLU A 25 -7.30 -1.22 -13.26
CA GLU A 25 -7.25 -2.66 -12.99
C GLU A 25 -5.99 -2.98 -12.19
N LEU A 26 -6.17 -3.55 -10.99
CA LEU A 26 -5.07 -3.93 -10.12
C LEU A 26 -4.69 -5.39 -10.38
N LYS A 27 -3.41 -5.61 -10.70
CA LYS A 27 -2.82 -6.93 -10.92
C LYS A 27 -2.18 -7.46 -9.64
N PRO A 28 -2.71 -8.53 -9.02
CA PRO A 28 -2.15 -9.08 -7.78
C PRO A 28 -0.69 -9.55 -7.90
N GLU A 29 -0.27 -9.93 -9.10
CA GLU A 29 1.07 -10.46 -9.36
C GLU A 29 2.16 -9.43 -9.05
N VAL A 30 1.89 -8.15 -9.33
CA VAL A 30 2.82 -7.04 -9.05
C VAL A 30 3.08 -6.90 -7.55
N LEU A 31 2.06 -7.15 -6.72
CA LEU A 31 2.19 -7.10 -5.26
C LEU A 31 3.09 -8.24 -4.75
N ASP A 32 2.89 -9.45 -5.27
CA ASP A 32 3.68 -10.61 -4.88
C ASP A 32 5.15 -10.47 -5.30
N GLU A 33 5.40 -9.94 -6.50
CA GLU A 33 6.75 -9.65 -6.98
C GLU A 33 7.43 -8.57 -6.13
N ALA A 34 6.75 -7.46 -5.87
CA ALA A 34 7.29 -6.38 -5.04
C ALA A 34 7.69 -6.87 -3.64
N ARG A 35 6.84 -7.67 -3.00
CA ARG A 35 7.11 -8.24 -1.67
C ARG A 35 8.23 -9.27 -1.66
N LYS A 36 8.41 -10.04 -2.74
CA LYS A 36 9.55 -10.96 -2.91
C LYS A 36 10.86 -10.19 -3.08
N ASN A 37 10.83 -9.12 -3.88
CA ASN A 37 12.01 -8.32 -4.18
C ASN A 37 12.46 -7.48 -2.97
N ILE A 38 11.51 -6.90 -2.22
CA ILE A 38 11.80 -6.06 -1.05
C ILE A 38 11.00 -6.56 0.17
N PRO A 39 11.50 -7.59 0.90
CA PRO A 39 10.77 -8.23 1.98
C PRO A 39 10.86 -7.46 3.31
N ILE A 40 10.41 -6.20 3.31
CA ILE A 40 10.47 -5.31 4.50
C ILE A 40 9.70 -5.91 5.68
N THR A 41 8.59 -6.60 5.42
CA THR A 41 7.77 -7.22 6.47
C THR A 41 8.53 -8.26 7.29
N LEU A 42 9.49 -8.98 6.68
CA LEU A 42 10.33 -9.97 7.35
C LEU A 42 11.54 -9.33 8.05
N GLN A 43 11.98 -8.17 7.56
CA GLN A 43 13.20 -7.49 8.03
C GLN A 43 12.92 -6.44 9.13
N ARG A 44 11.70 -6.38 9.67
CA ARG A 44 11.37 -5.45 10.76
C ARG A 44 12.07 -5.86 12.05
N ARG A 45 12.75 -4.90 12.69
CA ARG A 45 13.46 -5.06 13.96
C ARG A 45 12.51 -4.91 15.15
N PHE A 46 11.69 -5.94 15.40
CA PHE A 46 10.75 -5.98 16.52
C PHE A 46 11.43 -6.05 17.90
N ASP A 47 12.73 -6.35 17.92
CA ASP A 47 13.57 -6.32 19.11
C ASP A 47 13.95 -4.90 19.56
N ILE A 48 13.98 -3.93 18.63
CA ILE A 48 14.27 -2.52 18.91
C ILE A 48 12.96 -1.71 18.97
N TYR A 49 12.06 -1.96 18.01
CA TYR A 49 10.81 -1.23 17.89
C TYR A 49 9.64 -2.14 18.21
N HIS A 50 8.85 -1.76 19.21
CA HIS A 50 7.63 -2.46 19.54
C HIS A 50 6.65 -2.52 18.36
N ASP A 51 5.89 -3.60 18.29
CA ASP A 51 4.89 -3.81 17.25
C ASP A 51 3.64 -2.99 17.55
N VAL A 52 3.60 -1.78 16.99
CA VAL A 52 2.49 -0.83 17.14
C VAL A 52 1.15 -1.36 16.65
N SER A 53 1.12 -2.42 15.83
CA SER A 53 -0.15 -3.03 15.40
C SER A 53 -0.89 -3.73 16.55
N LYS A 54 -0.17 -4.15 17.60
CA LYS A 54 -0.73 -4.77 18.79
C LYS A 54 -1.35 -3.76 19.76
N ASP A 55 -0.96 -2.49 19.64
CA ASP A 55 -1.50 -1.40 20.46
C ASP A 55 -2.78 -0.81 19.86
N ALA A 56 -3.10 -1.15 18.62
CA ALA A 56 -4.28 -0.67 17.94
C ALA A 56 -5.54 -1.28 18.59
N VAL A 57 -6.19 -0.50 19.45
CA VAL A 57 -7.57 -0.78 19.85
C VAL A 57 -8.42 -0.68 18.60
N ALA A 58 -8.86 -1.81 18.06
CA ALA A 58 -9.75 -1.85 16.92
C ALA A 58 -11.06 -1.11 17.28
N LYS A 59 -11.15 0.17 16.93
CA LYS A 59 -12.43 0.85 16.80
C LYS A 59 -13.04 0.37 15.49
N ALA A 60 -13.75 -0.74 15.56
CA ALA A 60 -14.71 -1.10 14.55
C ALA A 60 -15.82 -0.04 14.53
N ILE A 61 -16.03 0.58 13.37
CA ILE A 61 -17.27 1.27 12.98
C ILE A 61 -17.92 0.40 11.91
#